data_AF-A0A142WT47-F1
#
_entry.id   AF-A0A142WT47-F1
#
_cell.length_a   1.000
_cell.length_b   1.000
_cell.length_c   1.000
_cell.angle_alpha   90.00
_cell.angle_beta   90.00
_cell.angle_gamma   90.00
#
_symmetry.space_group_name_H-M   'P 1'
#
loop_
_entity.id
_entity.type
_entity.pdbx_description
1 polymer ?
#
loop_
_entity_poly.entity_id
_entity_poly.type
_entity_poly.pdbx_seq_one_letter_code
_entity_poly.pdbx_strand_id
1 'polypeptide(L)'
;MNTPDPSSTEWQTCPPGLLRETGRSARARITRRRALLQLGLASGAVVVGGLLWKRSQDQGLADKAPVVPASAPNLGPGPDATLVDAAAPIECHDVVRLLPSYLAGTLPAGDRERIDRHLRTCEHCTRDLARLRTRRNA
;
A
#
# COMPACT_ATOMS: atom_id res chain seq x y z
N MET A 1 -7.29 -8.96 50.63
CA MET A 1 -8.39 -8.33 49.86
C MET A 1 -8.04 -6.85 49.75
N ASN A 2 -7.57 -6.40 48.58
CA ASN A 2 -7.24 -5.00 48.33
C ASN A 2 -8.49 -4.30 47.82
N THR A 3 -9.01 -3.33 48.58
CA THR A 3 -10.03 -2.40 48.11
C THR A 3 -9.39 -1.42 47.13
N PRO A 4 -9.90 -1.28 45.89
CA PRO A 4 -9.42 -0.25 44.98
C PRO A 4 -9.68 1.14 45.56
N ASP A 5 -8.70 2.03 45.40
CA ASP A 5 -8.75 3.43 45.82
C ASP A 5 -9.87 4.16 45.05
N PRO A 6 -10.83 4.81 45.72
CA PRO A 6 -11.95 5.49 45.06
C PRO A 6 -11.52 6.63 44.13
N SER A 7 -10.28 7.10 44.23
CA SER A 7 -9.74 8.14 43.35
C SER A 7 -9.47 7.70 41.91
N SER A 8 -9.53 6.40 41.59
CA SER A 8 -9.23 5.91 40.23
C SER A 8 -10.39 6.00 39.22
N THR A 9 -11.60 6.38 39.65
CA THR A 9 -12.80 6.35 38.78
C THR A 9 -13.30 7.74 38.39
N GLU A 10 -12.84 8.79 39.06
CA GLU A 10 -13.26 10.16 38.79
C GLU A 10 -12.28 10.81 37.79
N TRP A 11 -12.68 10.87 36.52
CA TRP A 11 -11.96 11.60 35.49
C TRP A 11 -11.87 13.08 35.89
N GLN A 12 -10.73 13.48 36.45
CA GLN A 12 -10.50 14.87 36.83
C GLN A 12 -10.35 15.75 35.59
N THR A 13 -10.96 16.93 35.65
CA THR A 13 -10.85 17.93 34.59
C THR A 13 -9.41 18.44 34.55
N CYS A 14 -8.77 18.36 33.38
CA CYS A 14 -7.40 18.82 33.23
C CYS A 14 -7.29 20.32 33.59
N PRO A 15 -6.34 20.71 34.45
CA PRO A 15 -6.13 22.12 34.74
C PRO A 15 -5.74 22.88 33.46
N PRO A 16 -6.27 24.10 33.26
CA PRO A 16 -6.00 24.87 32.07
C PRO A 16 -4.49 25.16 31.94
N GLY A 17 -3.90 24.79 30.80
CA GLY A 17 -2.49 25.02 30.51
C GLY A 17 -1.62 23.76 30.47
N LEU A 18 -2.00 22.69 31.16
CA LEU A 18 -1.19 21.47 31.25
C LEU A 18 -1.01 20.76 29.90
N LEU A 19 -2.04 20.78 29.04
CA LEU A 19 -1.98 20.30 27.66
C LEU A 19 -1.06 21.17 26.77
N ARG A 20 -1.00 22.48 27.01
CA ARG A 20 -0.11 23.39 26.26
C ARG A 20 1.36 23.19 26.64
N GLU A 21 1.63 22.84 27.89
CA GLU A 21 2.97 22.63 28.41
C GLU A 21 3.54 21.26 28.01
N THR A 22 2.73 20.21 28.08
CA THR A 22 3.07 18.89 27.54
C THR A 22 3.23 18.93 26.01
N GLY A 23 2.38 19.67 25.29
CA GLY A 23 2.50 19.85 23.84
C GLY A 23 3.79 20.54 23.38
N ARG A 24 4.28 21.55 24.12
CA ARG A 24 5.56 22.21 23.83
C ARG A 24 6.74 21.26 24.01
N SER A 25 6.72 20.46 25.08
CA SER A 25 7.78 19.49 25.39
C SER A 25 7.85 18.36 24.35
N ALA A 26 6.70 17.90 23.84
CA ALA A 26 6.64 16.89 22.79
C ALA A 26 7.13 17.42 21.43
N ARG A 27 6.75 18.64 21.03
CA ARG A 27 7.18 19.23 19.75
C ARG A 27 8.70 19.42 19.65
N ALA A 28 9.36 19.78 20.75
CA ALA A 28 10.82 19.97 20.77
C ALA A 28 11.62 18.68 20.52
N ARG A 29 11.08 17.50 20.90
CA ARG A 29 11.75 16.20 20.68
C ARG A 29 11.60 15.71 19.23
N ILE A 30 10.46 15.98 18.60
CA ILE A 30 10.16 15.50 17.24
C ILE A 30 11.02 16.22 16.19
N THR A 31 11.25 17.52 16.34
CA THR A 31 12.06 18.31 15.38
C THR A 31 13.54 17.88 15.39
N ARG A 32 14.11 17.55 16.56
CA ARG A 32 15.51 17.08 16.67
C ARG A 32 15.77 15.76 15.94
N ARG A 33 14.83 14.80 15.99
CA ARG A 33 14.99 13.50 15.30
C ARG A 33 14.95 13.64 13.77
N ARG A 34 14.15 14.55 13.22
CA ARG A 34 14.08 14.77 11.77
C ARG A 34 15.35 15.45 11.22
N ALA A 35 15.96 16.35 11.98
CA ALA A 35 17.22 17.00 11.57
C ALA A 35 18.38 15.99 11.43
N LEU A 36 18.46 14.99 12.32
CA LEU A 36 19.50 13.96 12.26
C LEU A 36 19.33 12.99 11.08
N LEU A 37 18.09 12.70 10.65
CA LEU A 37 17.84 11.79 9.52
C LEU A 37 18.12 12.43 8.14
N GLN A 38 18.00 13.75 8.01
CA GLN A 38 18.23 14.45 6.73
C GLN A 38 19.72 14.52 6.35
N LEU A 39 20.65 14.52 7.31
CA LEU A 39 22.09 14.59 7.05
C LEU A 39 22.73 13.26 6.59
N GLY A 40 21.99 12.14 6.61
CA GLY A 40 22.54 10.80 6.27
C GLY A 40 22.29 10.30 4.84
N LEU A 41 21.54 11.01 3.99
CA LEU A 41 21.02 10.49 2.71
C LEU A 41 21.74 11.00 1.45
N ALA A 42 22.94 11.58 1.56
CA ALA A 42 23.61 12.17 0.39
C ALA A 42 24.41 11.18 -0.50
N SER A 43 24.63 9.92 -0.10
CA SER A 43 25.57 9.02 -0.81
C SER A 43 24.98 7.71 -1.38
N GLY A 44 23.71 7.38 -1.13
CA GLY A 44 23.12 6.10 -1.56
C GLY A 44 22.33 6.11 -2.89
N ALA A 45 21.98 7.28 -3.43
CA ALA A 45 20.93 7.39 -4.46
C ALA A 45 21.37 7.06 -5.90
N VAL A 46 22.67 7.07 -6.23
CA VAL A 46 23.12 6.99 -7.62
C VAL A 46 23.15 5.54 -8.16
N VAL A 47 23.41 4.54 -7.30
CA VAL A 47 23.58 3.15 -7.77
C VAL A 47 22.23 2.47 -8.07
N VAL A 48 21.19 2.73 -7.27
CA VAL A 48 19.87 2.07 -7.45
C VAL A 48 19.09 2.63 -8.64
N GLY A 49 19.19 3.94 -8.89
CA GLY A 49 18.48 4.58 -10.01
C GLY A 49 18.94 4.10 -11.40
N GLY A 50 20.24 3.84 -11.58
CA GLY A 50 20.78 3.38 -12.86
C GLY A 50 20.41 1.93 -13.22
N LEU A 51 20.34 1.05 -12.23
CA LEU A 51 20.00 -0.37 -12.43
C LEU A 51 18.51 -0.61 -12.74
N LEU A 52 17.61 0.24 -12.22
CA LEU A 52 16.17 0.14 -12.49
C LEU A 52 15.78 0.66 -13.87
N TRP A 53 16.42 1.73 -14.38
CA TRP A 53 16.08 2.24 -15.72
C TRP A 53 16.52 1.29 -16.84
N LYS A 54 17.69 0.65 -16.69
CA LYS A 54 18.20 -0.29 -17.71
C LYS A 54 17.28 -1.50 -17.92
N ARG A 55 16.58 -1.98 -16.89
CA ARG A 55 15.67 -3.13 -16.98
C ARG A 55 14.36 -2.83 -17.73
N SER A 56 13.98 -1.56 -17.86
CA SER A 56 12.76 -1.14 -18.57
C SER A 56 12.91 -1.15 -20.09
N GLN A 57 14.13 -1.00 -20.63
CA GLN A 57 14.34 -0.98 -22.09
C GLN A 57 14.22 -2.38 -22.72
N ASP A 58 14.55 -3.44 -21.99
CA ASP A 58 14.57 -4.79 -22.53
C ASP A 58 13.16 -5.38 -22.77
N GLN A 59 12.11 -4.81 -22.17
CA GLN A 59 10.73 -5.30 -22.32
C GLN A 59 10.05 -4.86 -23.63
N GLY A 60 10.65 -3.94 -24.39
CA GLY A 60 10.08 -3.46 -25.66
C GLY A 60 10.43 -4.30 -26.90
N LEU A 61 11.34 -5.27 -26.78
CA LEU A 61 11.90 -6.01 -27.94
C LEU A 61 11.65 -7.52 -27.90
N ALA A 62 10.72 -8.00 -27.07
CA ALA A 62 10.37 -9.42 -26.96
C ALA A 62 8.96 -9.74 -27.48
N ASP A 63 8.43 -8.93 -28.39
CA ASP A 63 7.20 -9.23 -29.13
C ASP A 63 7.47 -10.17 -30.34
N LYS A 64 8.33 -11.17 -30.14
CA LYS A 64 8.61 -12.18 -31.17
C LYS A 64 8.86 -13.55 -30.55
N ALA A 65 7.76 -14.27 -30.32
CA ALA A 65 7.74 -15.73 -30.33
C ALA A 65 8.26 -16.25 -31.71
N PRO A 66 8.83 -17.47 -31.84
CA PRO A 66 8.33 -18.69 -31.18
C PRO A 66 9.41 -19.73 -30.76
N VAL A 67 8.90 -20.88 -30.29
CA VAL A 67 9.52 -22.21 -30.12
C VAL A 67 9.84 -22.61 -28.67
N VAL A 68 9.06 -23.59 -28.23
CA VAL A 68 9.18 -24.40 -27.03
C VAL A 68 10.31 -25.40 -27.21
N PRO A 69 11.31 -25.49 -26.31
CA PRO A 69 12.08 -26.70 -26.14
C PRO A 69 11.40 -27.60 -25.11
N ALA A 70 11.07 -28.81 -25.54
CA ALA A 70 10.69 -29.91 -24.68
C ALA A 70 11.88 -30.37 -23.83
N SER A 71 11.55 -30.84 -22.62
CA SER A 71 12.35 -31.70 -21.73
C SER A 71 13.27 -31.03 -20.70
N ALA A 72 12.74 -30.89 -19.48
CA ALA A 72 13.47 -31.07 -18.22
C ALA A 72 12.48 -31.51 -17.11
N PRO A 73 12.94 -32.28 -16.09
CA PRO A 73 12.08 -33.16 -15.29
C PRO A 73 11.37 -32.45 -14.12
N ASN A 74 10.26 -33.07 -13.71
CA ASN A 74 9.37 -32.70 -12.60
C ASN A 74 10.08 -32.17 -11.34
N LEU A 75 9.95 -30.86 -11.10
CA LEU A 75 9.76 -30.30 -9.76
C LEU A 75 8.28 -29.86 -9.68
N GLY A 76 7.58 -30.29 -8.64
CA GLY A 76 6.12 -30.36 -8.59
C GLY A 76 5.36 -29.05 -8.83
N PRO A 77 4.04 -29.13 -9.04
CA PRO A 77 3.18 -27.96 -9.16
C PRO A 77 3.26 -27.16 -7.86
N GLY A 78 3.93 -26.01 -7.89
CA GLY A 78 3.71 -25.00 -6.87
C GLY A 78 2.23 -24.58 -6.95
N PRO A 79 1.52 -24.45 -5.81
CA PRO A 79 0.32 -23.65 -5.83
C PRO A 79 0.73 -22.22 -6.24
N ASP A 80 -0.16 -21.48 -6.89
CA ASP A 80 -0.08 -20.02 -7.08
C ASP A 80 0.39 -19.49 -8.47
N ALA A 81 0.58 -20.36 -9.47
CA ALA A 81 0.55 -19.93 -10.87
C ALA A 81 -0.59 -20.60 -11.65
N THR A 82 -1.71 -20.86 -10.97
CA THR A 82 -2.99 -20.96 -11.66
C THR A 82 -3.13 -19.67 -12.46
N LEU A 83 -3.21 -19.83 -13.77
CA LEU A 83 -3.84 -18.87 -14.66
C LEU A 83 -5.22 -18.61 -14.06
N VAL A 84 -5.30 -17.65 -13.14
CA VAL A 84 -6.54 -17.26 -12.48
C VAL A 84 -7.48 -16.93 -13.61
N ASP A 85 -8.53 -17.74 -13.76
CA ASP A 85 -9.50 -17.62 -14.83
C ASP A 85 -9.84 -16.15 -15.03
N ALA A 86 -9.34 -15.56 -16.11
CA ALA A 86 -9.50 -14.13 -16.38
C ALA A 86 -10.99 -13.76 -16.50
N ALA A 87 -11.84 -14.77 -16.72
CA ALA A 87 -13.29 -14.66 -16.82
C ALA A 87 -14.03 -14.72 -15.47
N ALA A 88 -13.40 -15.16 -14.37
CA ALA A 88 -14.12 -15.31 -13.10
C ALA A 88 -14.58 -13.94 -12.55
N PRO A 89 -15.82 -13.83 -12.04
CA PRO A 89 -16.28 -12.61 -11.38
C PRO A 89 -15.39 -12.29 -10.17
N ILE A 90 -15.02 -11.02 -10.02
CA ILE A 90 -14.17 -10.56 -8.91
C ILE A 90 -15.03 -10.25 -7.67
N GLU A 91 -14.58 -10.68 -6.51
CA GLU A 91 -15.26 -10.44 -5.23
C GLU A 91 -14.95 -9.05 -4.66
N CYS A 92 -15.83 -8.53 -3.80
CA CYS A 92 -15.67 -7.20 -3.19
C CYS A 92 -14.34 -7.05 -2.43
N HIS A 93 -13.94 -8.09 -1.67
CA HIS A 93 -12.69 -8.06 -0.90
C HIS A 93 -11.45 -7.93 -1.81
N ASP A 94 -11.44 -8.64 -2.93
CA ASP A 94 -10.35 -8.55 -3.90
C ASP A 94 -10.30 -7.18 -4.56
N VAL A 95 -11.45 -6.59 -4.89
CA VAL A 95 -11.50 -5.22 -5.42
C VAL A 95 -10.87 -4.24 -4.43
N VAL A 96 -11.28 -4.27 -3.15
CA VAL A 96 -10.73 -3.37 -2.11
C VAL A 96 -9.22 -3.54 -1.96
N ARG A 97 -8.72 -4.77 -1.99
CA ARG A 97 -7.27 -5.06 -1.96
C ARG A 97 -6.54 -4.47 -3.16
N LEU A 98 -7.15 -4.46 -4.35
CA LEU A 98 -6.55 -3.97 -5.59
C LEU A 98 -6.76 -2.47 -5.85
N LEU A 99 -7.67 -1.79 -5.13
CA LEU A 99 -7.96 -0.36 -5.31
C LEU A 99 -6.72 0.55 -5.25
N PRO A 100 -5.72 0.36 -4.36
CA PRO A 100 -4.52 1.19 -4.36
C PRO A 100 -3.73 1.10 -5.67
N SER A 101 -3.52 -0.11 -6.20
CA SER A 101 -2.83 -0.33 -7.48
C SER A 101 -3.65 0.17 -8.66
N TYR A 102 -4.97 0.04 -8.61
CA TYR A 102 -5.89 0.62 -9.59
C TYR A 102 -5.76 2.15 -9.65
N LEU A 103 -5.74 2.83 -8.50
CA LEU A 103 -5.55 4.29 -8.40
C LEU A 103 -4.13 4.75 -8.78
N ALA A 104 -3.13 3.89 -8.64
CA ALA A 104 -1.77 4.13 -9.07
C ALA A 104 -1.56 3.91 -10.58
N GLY A 105 -2.53 3.31 -11.27
CA GLY A 105 -2.43 2.98 -12.70
C GLY A 105 -1.44 1.86 -13.02
N THR A 106 -1.04 1.07 -12.02
CA THR A 106 -0.04 -0.01 -12.16
C THR A 106 -0.66 -1.38 -12.44
N LEU A 107 -1.99 -1.45 -12.48
CA LEU A 107 -2.75 -2.69 -12.60
C LEU A 107 -2.82 -3.17 -14.09
N PRO A 108 -2.67 -4.47 -14.37
CA PRO A 108 -2.83 -5.03 -15.72
C PRO A 108 -4.20 -4.68 -16.33
N ALA A 109 -4.29 -4.64 -17.67
CA ALA A 109 -5.52 -4.25 -18.36
C ALA A 109 -6.72 -5.14 -18.01
N GLY A 110 -6.53 -6.46 -17.90
CA GLY A 110 -7.60 -7.40 -17.55
C GLY A 110 -8.18 -7.16 -16.15
N ASP A 111 -7.32 -6.93 -15.15
CA ASP A 111 -7.78 -6.64 -13.79
C ASP A 111 -8.49 -5.29 -13.69
N ARG A 112 -8.04 -4.29 -14.46
CA ARG A 112 -8.71 -2.98 -14.52
C ARG A 112 -10.13 -3.13 -15.04
N GLU A 113 -10.31 -3.89 -16.11
CA GLU A 113 -11.64 -4.13 -16.68
C GLU A 113 -12.57 -4.89 -15.72
N ARG A 114 -12.03 -5.90 -15.00
CA ARG A 114 -12.79 -6.65 -13.99
C ARG A 114 -13.23 -5.76 -12.84
N ILE A 115 -12.34 -4.90 -12.33
CA ILE A 115 -12.65 -3.91 -11.29
C ILE A 115 -13.68 -2.91 -11.81
N ASP A 116 -13.50 -2.35 -13.01
CA ASP A 116 -14.44 -1.39 -13.62
C ASP A 116 -15.85 -1.99 -13.73
N ARG A 117 -15.95 -3.26 -14.16
CA ARG A 117 -17.21 -3.99 -14.25
C ARG A 117 -17.88 -4.14 -12.88
N HIS A 118 -17.11 -4.49 -11.85
CA HIS A 118 -17.63 -4.63 -10.47
C HIS A 118 -18.05 -3.27 -9.88
N LEU A 119 -17.29 -2.20 -10.13
CA LEU A 119 -17.62 -0.85 -9.64
C LEU A 119 -18.93 -0.32 -10.23
N ARG A 120 -19.29 -0.71 -11.45
CA ARG A 120 -20.58 -0.34 -12.06
C ARG A 120 -21.79 -0.93 -11.35
N THR A 121 -21.63 -2.06 -10.66
CA THR A 121 -22.75 -2.78 -10.03
C THR A 121 -22.71 -2.74 -8.50
N CYS A 122 -21.57 -2.40 -7.90
CA CYS A 122 -21.39 -2.40 -6.45
C CYS A 122 -21.23 -0.97 -5.88
N GLU A 123 -22.25 -0.50 -5.18
CA GLU A 123 -22.23 0.81 -4.51
C GLU A 123 -21.20 0.89 -3.38
N HIS A 124 -20.94 -0.22 -2.68
CA HIS A 124 -20.00 -0.26 -1.56
C HIS A 124 -18.57 0.03 -2.03
N CYS A 125 -18.10 -0.71 -3.04
CA CYS A 125 -16.78 -0.52 -3.62
C CYS A 125 -16.61 0.88 -4.25
N THR A 126 -17.68 1.44 -4.85
CA THR A 126 -17.67 2.81 -5.38
C THR A 126 -17.46 3.86 -4.28
N ARG A 127 -18.12 3.68 -3.13
CA ARG A 127 -17.96 4.57 -1.96
C ARG A 127 -16.55 4.51 -1.40
N ASP A 128 -15.96 3.33 -1.31
CA ASP A 128 -14.60 3.16 -0.81
C ASP A 128 -13.54 3.74 -1.77
N LEU A 129 -13.75 3.60 -3.08
CA LEU A 129 -12.93 4.27 -4.08
C LEU A 129 -12.97 5.80 -3.94
N ALA A 130 -14.16 6.38 -3.71
CA ALA A 130 -14.31 7.81 -3.48
C ALA A 130 -13.55 8.26 -2.22
N ARG A 131 -13.67 7.53 -1.11
CA ARG A 131 -12.93 7.82 0.13
C ARG A 131 -11.42 7.81 -0.05
N LEU A 132 -10.89 6.83 -0.81
CA LEU A 132 -9.46 6.75 -1.11
C LEU A 132 -8.98 7.94 -1.95
N ARG A 133 -9.76 8.36 -2.95
CA ARG A 133 -9.44 9.55 -3.77
C ARG A 133 -9.40 10.82 -2.94
N THR A 134 -10.37 11.04 -2.05
CA THR A 134 -10.40 12.21 -1.17
C THR A 134 -9.15 12.28 -0.29
N ARG A 135 -8.75 11.17 0.34
CA ARG A 135 -7.56 11.13 1.21
C ARG A 135 -6.24 11.40 0.48
N ARG A 136 -6.15 11.09 -0.82
CA ARG A 136 -4.92 11.28 -1.60
C ARG A 136 -4.74 12.72 -2.08
N ASN A 137 -5.83 13.47 -2.16
CA ASN A 137 -5.86 14.85 -2.65
C ASN A 137 -5.96 15.89 -1.51
N ALA A 138 -6.00 15.44 -0.25
CA ALA A 138 -6.01 16.27 0.95
C ALA A 138 -4.60 16.45 1.49
#